data_AF-A0A945E8K6-F1
#
_entry.id   AF-A0A945E8K6-F1
#
_cell.length_a   1.000
_cell.length_b   1.000
_cell.length_c   1.000
_cell.angle_alpha   90.00
_cell.angle_beta   90.00
_cell.angle_gamma   90.00
#
_symmetry.space_group_name_H-M   'P 1'
#
loop_
_entity.id
_entity.type
_entity.pdbx_description
1 polymer ?
#
loop_
_entity_poly.entity_id
_entity_poly.type
_entity_poly.pdbx_seq_one_letter_code
_entity_poly.pdbx_strand_id
1 'polypeptide(L)'
;AFVMYGSGESFSNQGGEFAKQLINLYTDSIGNGVFIIIAIAAFTTMFSTTITCLDASPRTMEKTFSLLGIKKIASYNLWIITLAIGTLSIFVFFMSEMGLLVKIATILSFITAPFYAFVNFRLINSEYTPKEFRPSKGINILSIMGLIFLTCFTIWYLTIL
;
A
#
# COMPACT_ATOMS: atom_id res chain seq x y z
N ALA A 1 14.01 -13.23 -8.54
CA ALA A 1 14.72 -13.98 -9.60
C ALA A 1 15.54 -15.13 -9.02
N PHE A 2 16.55 -14.90 -8.17
CA PHE A 2 17.47 -15.97 -7.75
C PHE A 2 16.92 -17.12 -6.89
N VAL A 3 15.76 -16.97 -6.25
CA VAL A 3 15.26 -18.00 -5.31
C VAL A 3 14.12 -18.86 -5.87
N MET A 4 13.31 -18.31 -6.78
CA MET A 4 12.13 -19.01 -7.33
C MET A 4 12.24 -19.32 -8.83
N TYR A 5 13.17 -18.69 -9.53
CA TYR A 5 13.37 -18.97 -10.95
C TYR A 5 14.06 -20.32 -11.11
N GLY A 6 13.42 -21.25 -11.83
CA GLY A 6 13.93 -22.62 -12.06
C GLY A 6 13.58 -23.64 -10.97
N SER A 7 12.83 -23.28 -9.93
CA SER A 7 12.38 -24.23 -8.89
C SER A 7 11.17 -25.08 -9.30
N GLY A 8 10.46 -24.71 -10.37
CA GLY A 8 9.21 -25.35 -10.80
C GLY A 8 7.98 -24.99 -9.95
N GLU A 9 8.18 -24.23 -8.87
CA GLU A 9 7.13 -23.80 -7.95
C GLU A 9 6.51 -22.47 -8.38
N SER A 10 5.18 -22.41 -8.37
CA SER A 10 4.41 -21.17 -8.54
C SER A 10 3.73 -20.78 -7.24
N PHE A 11 3.58 -19.48 -7.00
CA PHE A 11 2.80 -19.01 -5.86
C PHE A 11 1.36 -19.50 -5.94
N SER A 12 0.86 -20.00 -4.81
CA SER A 12 -0.53 -20.37 -4.64
C SER A 12 -1.42 -19.12 -4.68
N ASN A 13 -2.60 -19.27 -5.28
CA ASN A 13 -3.65 -18.23 -5.23
C ASN A 13 -4.34 -18.17 -3.85
N GLN A 14 -4.04 -19.10 -2.94
CA GLN A 14 -4.57 -19.07 -1.57
C GLN A 14 -3.63 -18.31 -0.63
N GLY A 15 -4.16 -17.35 0.12
CA GLY A 15 -3.33 -16.40 0.90
C GLY A 15 -2.52 -17.06 2.02
N GLY A 16 -3.09 -18.04 2.70
CA GLY A 16 -2.39 -18.79 3.75
C GLY A 16 -1.20 -19.58 3.19
N GLU A 17 -1.39 -20.26 2.07
CA GLU A 17 -0.31 -21.02 1.43
C GLU A 17 0.74 -20.09 0.81
N PHE A 18 0.33 -18.96 0.22
CA PHE A 18 1.23 -17.93 -0.28
C PHE A 18 2.19 -17.42 0.82
N ALA A 19 1.66 -17.12 2.01
CA ALA A 19 2.48 -16.65 3.14
C ALA A 19 3.50 -17.72 3.58
N LYS A 20 3.08 -18.99 3.63
CA LYS A 20 3.96 -20.12 3.96
C LYS A 20 5.04 -20.32 2.89
N GLN A 21 4.67 -20.28 1.60
CA GLN A 21 5.61 -20.37 0.49
C GLN A 21 6.65 -19.24 0.53
N LEU A 22 6.23 -18.02 0.86
CA LEU A 22 7.14 -16.87 0.97
C LEU A 22 8.16 -17.05 2.12
N ILE A 23 7.71 -17.49 3.31
CA ILE A 23 8.62 -17.74 4.44
C ILE A 23 9.58 -18.88 4.12
N ASN A 24 9.08 -19.99 3.57
CA ASN A 24 9.90 -21.15 3.22
C ASN A 24 10.94 -20.80 2.16
N LEU A 25 10.56 -20.05 1.12
CA LEU A 25 11.47 -19.62 0.07
C LEU A 25 12.70 -18.88 0.61
N TYR A 26 12.51 -17.95 1.54
CA TYR A 26 13.63 -17.24 2.16
C TYR A 26 14.37 -18.10 3.19
N THR A 27 13.67 -19.00 3.88
CA THR A 27 14.29 -19.94 4.82
C THR A 27 15.23 -20.91 4.10
N ASP A 28 14.81 -21.45 2.95
CA ASP A 28 15.61 -22.37 2.14
C ASP A 28 16.82 -21.66 1.52
N SER A 29 16.66 -20.40 1.12
CA SER A 29 17.74 -19.60 0.53
C SER A 29 18.81 -19.15 1.52
N ILE A 30 18.44 -18.87 2.77
CA ILE A 30 19.33 -18.25 3.78
C ILE A 30 19.79 -19.28 4.82
N GLY A 31 18.94 -20.24 5.17
CA GLY A 31 19.20 -21.32 6.11
C GLY A 31 18.08 -21.50 7.16
N ASN A 32 17.89 -22.74 7.62
CA ASN A 32 16.80 -23.10 8.55
C ASN A 32 16.79 -22.29 9.87
N GLY A 33 17.94 -21.78 10.31
CA GLY A 33 18.06 -20.99 11.54
C GLY A 33 17.38 -19.61 11.49
N VAL A 34 17.05 -19.08 10.30
CA VAL A 34 16.46 -17.74 10.17
C VAL A 34 14.93 -17.74 10.06
N PHE A 35 14.28 -18.91 10.04
CA PHE A 35 12.83 -19.04 9.93
C PHE A 35 12.07 -18.14 10.90
N ILE A 36 12.44 -18.16 12.19
CA ILE A 36 11.79 -17.37 13.24
C ILE A 36 11.94 -15.87 12.97
N ILE A 37 13.10 -15.43 12.50
CA ILE A 37 13.36 -14.03 12.18
C ILE A 37 12.48 -13.57 11.03
N ILE A 38 12.40 -14.36 9.95
CA ILE A 38 11.57 -14.07 8.78
C ILE A 38 10.09 -14.05 9.16
N ALA A 39 9.63 -15.04 9.93
CA ALA A 39 8.23 -15.14 10.35
C ALA A 39 7.82 -13.92 11.19
N ILE A 40 8.65 -13.51 12.16
CA ILE A 40 8.38 -12.31 12.97
C ILE A 40 8.39 -11.04 12.10
N ALA A 41 9.36 -10.89 11.19
CA ALA A 41 9.43 -9.74 10.30
C ALA A 41 8.21 -9.65 9.37
N ALA A 42 7.79 -10.76 8.77
CA ALA A 42 6.61 -10.83 7.92
C ALA A 42 5.33 -10.49 8.69
N PHE A 43 5.14 -11.11 9.86
CA PHE A 43 3.98 -10.87 10.72
C PHE A 43 3.90 -9.41 11.18
N THR A 44 4.99 -8.88 11.74
CA THR A 44 5.03 -7.50 12.26
C THR A 44 4.78 -6.48 11.15
N THR A 45 5.34 -6.70 9.94
CA THR A 45 5.09 -5.84 8.78
C THR A 45 3.61 -5.84 8.40
N MET A 46 3.00 -7.02 8.17
CA MET A 46 1.58 -7.12 7.78
C MET A 46 0.62 -6.61 8.87
N PHE A 47 0.95 -6.86 10.13
CA PHE A 47 0.17 -6.40 11.26
C PHE A 47 0.21 -4.86 11.38
N SER A 48 1.41 -4.27 11.27
CA SER A 48 1.57 -2.81 11.34
C SER A 48 0.84 -2.09 10.22
N THR A 49 0.87 -2.62 8.99
CA THR A 49 0.11 -2.06 7.85
C THR A 49 -1.39 -2.15 8.07
N THR A 50 -1.87 -3.24 8.68
CA THR A 50 -3.29 -3.42 8.98
C THR A 50 -3.77 -2.37 9.98
N ILE A 51 -3.04 -2.18 11.09
CA ILE A 51 -3.37 -1.16 12.09
C ILE A 51 -3.33 0.24 11.48
N THR A 52 -2.27 0.55 10.73
CA THR A 52 -2.09 1.87 10.12
C THR A 52 -3.24 2.20 9.17
N CYS A 53 -3.65 1.26 8.31
CA CYS A 53 -4.78 1.46 7.39
C CYS A 53 -6.12 1.55 8.13
N LEU A 54 -6.33 0.73 9.16
CA LEU A 54 -7.57 0.70 9.94
C LEU A 54 -7.80 1.98 10.74
N ASP A 55 -6.73 2.65 11.19
CA ASP A 55 -6.81 3.91 11.94
C ASP A 55 -6.74 5.16 11.03
N ALA A 56 -5.81 5.19 10.07
CA ALA A 56 -5.60 6.38 9.24
C ALA A 56 -6.77 6.68 8.30
N SER A 57 -7.40 5.63 7.72
CA SER A 57 -8.46 5.83 6.74
C SER A 57 -9.72 6.45 7.36
N PRO A 58 -10.25 5.95 8.50
CA PRO A 58 -11.41 6.56 9.14
C PRO A 58 -11.19 8.01 9.59
N ARG A 59 -10.00 8.33 10.12
CA ARG A 59 -9.63 9.72 10.47
C ARG A 59 -9.62 10.63 9.26
N THR A 60 -9.05 10.16 8.15
CA THR A 60 -9.00 10.91 6.89
C THR A 60 -10.40 11.14 6.33
N MET A 61 -11.26 10.11 6.37
CA MET A 61 -12.64 10.21 5.91
C MET A 61 -13.49 11.16 6.76
N GLU A 62 -13.41 11.05 8.08
CA GLU A 62 -14.06 11.98 9.00
C GLU A 62 -13.67 13.43 8.71
N LYS A 63 -12.35 13.70 8.60
CA LYS A 63 -11.86 15.05 8.33
C LYS A 63 -12.31 15.55 6.96
N THR A 64 -12.29 14.71 5.94
CA THR A 64 -12.73 15.05 4.58
C THR A 64 -14.20 15.48 4.59
N PHE A 65 -15.09 14.68 5.19
CA PHE A 65 -16.52 15.03 5.24
C PHE A 65 -16.82 16.22 6.15
N SER A 66 -16.03 16.42 7.20
CA SER A 66 -16.08 17.62 8.02
C SER A 66 -15.78 18.88 7.20
N LEU A 67 -14.73 18.84 6.37
CA LEU A 67 -14.33 19.95 5.48
C LEU A 67 -15.34 20.20 4.36
N LEU A 68 -16.00 19.15 3.86
CA LEU A 68 -17.09 19.27 2.87
C LEU A 68 -18.41 19.76 3.48
N GLY A 69 -18.49 19.96 4.80
CA GLY A 69 -19.70 20.42 5.50
C GLY A 69 -20.76 19.33 5.73
N ILE A 70 -20.47 18.07 5.42
CA ILE A 70 -21.41 16.94 5.52
C ILE A 70 -21.27 16.27 6.91
N LYS A 71 -21.71 16.99 7.95
CA LYS A 71 -21.52 16.58 9.36
C LYS A 71 -22.11 15.21 9.71
N LYS A 72 -23.17 14.75 9.04
CA LYS A 72 -23.84 13.47 9.34
C LYS A 72 -22.93 12.25 9.18
N ILE A 73 -21.97 12.32 8.26
CA ILE A 73 -21.03 11.21 7.96
C ILE A 73 -19.58 11.55 8.33
N ALA A 74 -19.34 12.71 8.94
CA ALA A 74 -18.05 13.08 9.51
C ALA A 74 -17.88 12.45 10.90
N SER A 75 -17.77 11.13 10.97
CA SER A 75 -17.64 10.37 12.22
C SER A 75 -16.64 9.24 12.07
N TYR A 76 -15.60 9.25 12.93
CA TYR A 76 -14.60 8.18 12.99
C TYR A 76 -15.25 6.79 13.18
N ASN A 77 -16.19 6.66 14.13
CA ASN A 77 -16.83 5.38 14.47
C ASN A 77 -17.61 4.78 13.29
N LEU A 78 -18.26 5.63 12.48
CA LEU A 78 -18.93 5.18 11.26
C LEU A 78 -17.91 4.59 10.29
N TRP A 79 -16.84 5.31 10.00
CA TRP A 79 -15.86 4.90 9.00
C TRP A 79 -15.01 3.70 9.43
N ILE A 80 -14.66 3.55 10.70
CA ILE A 80 -13.92 2.37 11.16
C ILE A 80 -14.78 1.10 11.05
N ILE A 81 -16.08 1.18 11.40
CA ILE A 81 -17.00 0.06 11.26
C ILE A 81 -17.20 -0.28 9.77
N THR A 82 -17.44 0.73 8.93
CA THR A 82 -17.58 0.53 7.47
C THR A 82 -16.32 -0.09 6.87
N LEU A 83 -15.14 0.39 7.26
CA LEU A 83 -13.87 -0.12 6.77
C LEU A 83 -13.61 -1.56 7.23
N ALA A 84 -13.85 -1.87 8.51
CA ALA A 84 -13.66 -3.21 9.05
C ALA A 84 -14.59 -4.21 8.36
N ILE A 85 -15.87 -3.89 8.23
CA ILE A 85 -16.85 -4.75 7.53
C ILE A 85 -16.47 -4.91 6.06
N GLY A 86 -16.12 -3.82 5.36
CA GLY A 86 -15.75 -3.88 3.96
C GLY A 86 -14.50 -4.73 3.73
N THR A 87 -13.47 -4.55 4.56
CA THR A 87 -12.21 -5.31 4.48
C THR A 87 -12.44 -6.79 4.75
N LEU A 88 -13.19 -7.14 5.81
CA LEU A 88 -13.52 -8.53 6.10
C LEU A 88 -14.37 -9.16 5.00
N SER A 89 -15.32 -8.42 4.43
CA SER A 89 -16.14 -8.90 3.32
C SER A 89 -15.27 -9.23 2.11
N ILE A 90 -14.41 -8.28 1.68
CA ILE A 90 -13.48 -8.51 0.57
C ILE A 90 -12.59 -9.71 0.86
N PHE A 91 -12.04 -9.81 2.07
CA PHE A 91 -11.18 -10.93 2.45
C PHE A 91 -11.90 -12.27 2.34
N VAL A 92 -13.09 -12.42 2.92
CA VAL A 92 -13.85 -13.68 2.89
C VAL A 92 -14.23 -14.09 1.47
N PHE A 93 -14.63 -13.14 0.61
CA PHE A 93 -15.03 -13.47 -0.77
C PHE A 93 -13.84 -13.71 -1.72
N PHE A 94 -12.67 -13.13 -1.45
CA PHE A 94 -11.50 -13.19 -2.34
C PHE A 94 -10.28 -13.93 -1.75
N MET A 95 -10.43 -14.62 -0.62
CA MET A 95 -9.30 -15.34 0.01
C MET A 95 -8.72 -16.48 -0.83
N SER A 96 -9.53 -17.06 -1.73
CA SER A 96 -9.11 -18.07 -2.69
C SER A 96 -8.45 -17.48 -3.95
N GLU A 97 -8.53 -16.17 -4.13
CA GLU A 97 -8.09 -15.42 -5.33
C GLU A 97 -7.08 -14.32 -4.95
N MET A 98 -6.12 -14.64 -4.09
CA MET A 98 -5.17 -13.65 -3.57
C MET A 98 -4.28 -13.06 -4.65
N GLY A 99 -3.95 -13.83 -5.70
CA GLY A 99 -3.26 -13.29 -6.87
C GLY A 99 -4.04 -12.14 -7.52
N LEU A 100 -5.37 -12.27 -7.63
CA LEU A 100 -6.24 -11.22 -8.16
C LEU A 100 -6.33 -10.03 -7.20
N LEU A 101 -6.45 -10.28 -5.88
CA LEU A 101 -6.45 -9.22 -4.87
C LEU A 101 -5.17 -8.38 -4.93
N VAL A 102 -4.00 -9.04 -4.97
CA VAL A 102 -2.69 -8.37 -5.09
C VAL A 102 -2.56 -7.65 -6.42
N LYS A 103 -3.04 -8.23 -7.54
CA LYS A 103 -3.02 -7.58 -8.86
C LYS A 103 -3.85 -6.28 -8.85
N ILE A 104 -5.08 -6.32 -8.34
CA ILE A 104 -5.96 -5.14 -8.25
C ILE A 104 -5.32 -4.07 -7.35
N ALA A 105 -4.85 -4.46 -6.17
CA ALA A 105 -4.19 -3.53 -5.25
C ALA A 105 -2.98 -2.86 -5.89
N THR A 106 -2.14 -3.62 -6.58
CA THR A 106 -0.94 -3.12 -7.27
C THR A 106 -1.30 -2.11 -8.38
N ILE A 107 -2.30 -2.43 -9.21
CA ILE A 107 -2.79 -1.53 -10.26
C ILE A 107 -3.29 -0.22 -9.65
N LEU A 108 -4.14 -0.29 -8.63
CA LEU A 108 -4.69 0.90 -7.98
C LEU A 108 -3.59 1.73 -7.31
N SER A 109 -2.62 1.11 -6.65
CA SER A 109 -1.47 1.81 -6.06
C SER A 109 -0.64 2.55 -7.11
N PHE A 110 -0.34 1.94 -8.25
CA PHE A 110 0.41 2.62 -9.30
C PHE A 110 -0.38 3.74 -9.96
N ILE A 111 -1.69 3.59 -10.16
CA ILE A 111 -2.52 4.67 -10.71
C ILE A 111 -2.62 5.86 -9.74
N THR A 112 -2.75 5.59 -8.44
CA THR A 112 -2.96 6.63 -7.43
C THR A 112 -1.67 7.30 -6.96
N ALA A 113 -0.50 6.64 -7.07
CA ALA A 113 0.77 7.19 -6.60
C ALA A 113 1.16 8.53 -7.27
N PRO A 114 1.11 8.71 -8.61
CA PRO A 114 1.40 10.00 -9.23
C PRO A 114 0.46 11.11 -8.77
N PHE A 115 -0.82 10.79 -8.56
CA PHE A 115 -1.81 11.74 -8.07
C PHE A 115 -1.47 12.23 -6.66
N TYR A 116 -1.21 11.32 -5.72
CA TYR A 116 -0.83 11.70 -4.36
C TYR A 116 0.50 12.44 -4.30
N ALA A 117 1.49 12.01 -5.10
CA ALA A 117 2.78 12.69 -5.20
C ALA A 117 2.61 14.13 -5.71
N PHE A 118 1.80 14.34 -6.75
CA PHE A 118 1.51 15.67 -7.30
C PHE A 118 0.81 16.58 -6.28
N VAL A 119 -0.26 16.08 -5.63
CA VAL A 119 -1.01 16.86 -4.63
C VAL A 119 -0.11 17.24 -3.46
N ASN A 120 0.72 16.32 -2.97
CA ASN A 120 1.67 16.60 -1.89
C ASN A 120 2.73 17.62 -2.30
N PHE A 121 3.34 17.45 -3.49
CA PHE A 121 4.31 18.38 -4.04
C PHE A 121 3.73 19.80 -4.20
N ARG A 122 2.49 19.90 -4.67
CA ARG A 122 1.80 21.19 -4.82
C ARG A 122 1.46 21.80 -3.46
N LEU A 123 0.97 21.00 -2.51
CA LEU A 123 0.58 21.46 -1.17
C LEU A 123 1.78 22.04 -0.42
N ILE A 124 2.89 21.31 -0.35
CA ILE A 124 4.07 21.75 0.42
C ILE A 124 4.73 23.01 -0.16
N ASN A 125 4.57 23.26 -1.46
CA ASN A 125 5.07 24.47 -2.12
C ASN A 125 4.03 25.60 -2.20
N SER A 126 2.79 25.36 -1.75
CA SER A 126 1.69 26.32 -1.83
C SER A 126 1.84 27.48 -0.84
N GLU A 127 0.99 28.50 -1.02
CA GLU A 127 0.87 29.62 -0.08
C GLU A 127 0.45 29.19 1.33
N TYR A 128 -0.22 28.03 1.48
CA TYR A 128 -0.68 27.49 2.76
C TYR A 128 0.45 26.89 3.62
N THR A 129 1.65 26.72 3.07
CA THR A 129 2.83 26.26 3.82
C THR A 129 3.77 27.44 4.08
N PRO A 130 4.12 27.74 5.36
CA PRO A 130 5.09 28.78 5.68
C PRO A 130 6.40 28.57 4.94
N LYS A 131 7.01 29.66 4.45
CA LYS A 131 8.21 29.61 3.60
C LYS A 131 9.38 28.85 4.24
N GLU A 132 9.49 28.91 5.56
CA GLU A 132 10.53 28.24 6.35
C GLU A 132 10.44 26.71 6.32
N PHE A 133 9.23 26.16 6.13
CA PHE A 133 8.99 24.71 6.06
C PHE A 133 8.91 24.18 4.62
N ARG A 134 9.13 25.04 3.61
CA ARG A 134 9.11 24.61 2.22
C ARG A 134 10.40 23.86 1.87
N PRO A 135 10.31 22.81 1.03
CA PRO A 135 11.48 22.05 0.61
C PRO A 135 12.50 22.92 -0.13
N SER A 136 13.77 22.55 0.01
CA SER A 136 14.86 23.19 -0.74
C SER A 136 14.74 22.93 -2.24
N LYS A 137 15.44 23.73 -3.06
CA LYS A 137 15.44 23.56 -4.53
C LYS A 137 15.86 22.15 -4.95
N GLY A 138 16.82 21.53 -4.26
CA GLY A 138 17.26 20.16 -4.54
C GLY A 138 16.16 19.12 -4.31
N ILE A 139 15.44 19.21 -3.18
CA ILE A 139 14.31 18.32 -2.88
C ILE A 139 13.16 18.52 -3.88
N ASN A 140 12.94 19.76 -4.33
CA ASN A 140 11.94 20.02 -5.36
C ASN A 140 12.31 19.39 -6.70
N ILE A 141 13.58 19.45 -7.12
CA ILE A 141 14.05 18.77 -8.34
C ILE A 141 13.87 17.25 -8.20
N LEU A 142 14.27 16.67 -7.05
CA LEU A 142 14.09 15.25 -6.78
C LEU A 142 12.60 14.83 -6.81
N SER A 143 11.73 15.66 -6.23
CA SER A 143 10.28 15.42 -6.25
C SER A 143 9.71 15.44 -7.67
N ILE A 144 10.15 16.37 -8.52
CA ILE A 144 9.72 16.43 -9.93
C ILE A 144 10.22 15.21 -10.69
N MET A 145 11.49 14.81 -10.51
CA MET A 145 12.04 13.60 -11.11
C MET A 145 11.27 12.35 -10.67
N GLY A 146 10.95 12.25 -9.37
CA GLY A 146 10.14 11.17 -8.81
C GLY A 146 8.72 11.14 -9.38
N LEU A 147 8.10 12.30 -9.59
CA LEU A 147 6.79 12.41 -10.21
C LEU A 147 6.82 11.92 -11.67
N ILE A 148 7.80 12.37 -12.46
CA ILE A 148 7.98 11.89 -13.84
C ILE A 148 8.19 10.38 -13.84
N PHE A 149 9.06 9.87 -12.96
CA PHE A 149 9.32 8.44 -12.82
C PHE A 149 8.04 7.65 -12.50
N LEU A 150 7.28 8.08 -11.49
CA LEU A 150 6.02 7.43 -11.12
C LEU A 150 5.02 7.45 -12.28
N THR A 151 4.85 8.59 -12.95
CA THR A 151 3.92 8.70 -14.10
C THR A 151 4.34 7.79 -15.26
N CYS A 152 5.63 7.80 -15.64
CA CYS A 152 6.13 6.92 -16.69
C CYS A 152 5.98 5.45 -16.31
N PHE A 153 6.28 5.09 -15.06
CA PHE A 153 6.15 3.74 -14.55
C PHE A 153 4.69 3.26 -14.56
N THR A 154 3.75 4.10 -14.14
CA THR A 154 2.31 3.81 -14.22
C THR A 154 1.87 3.56 -15.65
N ILE A 155 2.25 4.41 -16.61
CA ILE A 155 1.91 4.22 -18.03
C ILE A 155 2.50 2.91 -18.54
N TRP A 156 3.79 2.69 -18.32
CA TRP A 156 4.49 1.47 -18.74
C TRP A 156 3.82 0.21 -18.16
N TYR A 157 3.52 0.20 -16.87
CA TYR A 157 2.87 -0.93 -16.21
C TYR A 157 1.49 -1.22 -16.80
N LEU A 158 0.67 -0.19 -17.06
CA LEU A 158 -0.65 -0.35 -17.66
C LEU A 158 -0.60 -0.87 -19.10
N THR A 159 0.45 -0.58 -19.85
CA THR A 159 0.62 -1.11 -21.22
C THR A 159 1.04 -2.58 -21.28
N ILE A 160 1.58 -3.13 -20.18
CA ILE A 160 2.03 -4.52 -20.08
C ILE A 160 0.96 -5.44 -19.47
N LEU A 161 -0.01 -4.86 -18.75
CA LEU A 161 -1.02 -5.57 -17.96
C LEU A 161 -1.92 -6.51 -18.79
#